data_AF-A0A848VLM2-F1
#
_entry.id   AF-A0A848VLM2-F1
#
_cell.length_a   1.000
_cell.length_b   1.000
_cell.length_c   1.000
_cell.angle_alpha   90.00
_cell.angle_beta   90.00
_cell.angle_gamma   90.00
#
_symmetry.space_group_name_H-M   'P 1'
#
loop_
_entity.id
_entity.type
_entity.pdbx_description
1 polymer ?
#
loop_
_entity_poly.entity_id
_entity_poly.type
_entity_poly.pdbx_seq_one_letter_code
_entity_poly.pdbx_strand_id
1 'polypeptide(L)'
;MTLDLESRNPEQMAAFFLGAYGDADEVEAALSGSSIHLDSLSLFAPELAGRLAEAAQGGTVTREAFSEAITATYRRAAGIPSDVAGMWSLVKGAGERPGDSGAGLDPPDASDVADGGALLDSRWLTYEVTGSMTEYRRRIHVQRDDLRSALGEYLESGALRYPAGTVIVGEHLEDGRTVETTFMQRRRDGFWTFGAYDATGAATDSIAGSPDPLGVPGDCYGCHYGTRLFEPERSFPAAARPGPDGERAVHVGEDLRNLAVVSRLQEHARRSDGLLGIPATLYVTALLDAAPEDSADAAIARALR
;
A
#
# COMPACT_ATOMS: atom_id res chain seq x y z
N MET A 1 7.97 -7.05 -24.90
CA MET A 1 7.14 -7.96 -24.09
C MET A 1 5.71 -7.72 -24.53
N THR A 2 4.99 -8.72 -25.02
CA THR A 2 3.61 -8.57 -25.48
C THR A 2 2.70 -8.84 -24.29
N LEU A 3 2.01 -7.83 -23.77
CA LEU A 3 1.06 -8.00 -22.67
C LEU A 3 -0.24 -8.58 -23.26
N ASP A 4 -0.59 -9.80 -22.85
CA ASP A 4 -1.87 -10.43 -23.20
C ASP A 4 -2.91 -9.97 -22.18
N LEU A 5 -3.70 -8.95 -22.54
CA LEU A 5 -4.77 -8.41 -21.71
C LEU A 5 -5.98 -9.36 -21.79
N GLU A 6 -5.98 -10.40 -20.96
CA GLU A 6 -7.12 -11.31 -20.88
C GLU A 6 -8.38 -10.60 -20.34
N SER A 7 -9.48 -10.76 -21.06
CA SER A 7 -10.82 -10.16 -20.81
C SER A 7 -11.47 -10.49 -19.46
N ARG A 8 -10.83 -11.29 -18.63
CA ARG A 8 -11.35 -11.81 -17.36
C ARG A 8 -10.71 -11.14 -16.15
N ASN A 9 -9.79 -10.21 -16.36
CA ASN A 9 -9.04 -9.53 -15.31
C ASN A 9 -9.12 -8.00 -15.51
N PRO A 10 -10.29 -7.38 -15.26
CA PRO A 10 -10.47 -5.92 -15.40
C PRO A 10 -9.49 -5.12 -14.53
N GLU A 11 -8.90 -5.74 -13.52
CA GLU A 11 -7.88 -5.16 -12.65
C GLU A 11 -6.49 -5.14 -13.28
N GLN A 12 -6.13 -6.08 -14.16
CA GLN A 12 -4.93 -5.94 -15.01
C GLN A 12 -5.10 -4.82 -16.03
N MET A 13 -6.31 -4.60 -16.53
CA MET A 13 -6.62 -3.51 -17.43
C MET A 13 -6.59 -2.15 -16.69
N ALA A 14 -7.19 -2.07 -15.50
CA ALA A 14 -7.09 -0.90 -14.64
C ALA A 14 -5.64 -0.67 -14.18
N ALA A 15 -4.91 -1.71 -13.76
CA ALA A 15 -3.49 -1.63 -13.43
C ALA A 15 -2.66 -1.20 -14.65
N PHE A 16 -2.98 -1.64 -15.86
CA PHE A 16 -2.31 -1.17 -17.07
C PHE A 16 -2.61 0.31 -17.35
N PHE A 17 -3.88 0.72 -17.34
CA PHE A 17 -4.28 2.12 -17.60
C PHE A 17 -3.98 3.09 -16.44
N LEU A 18 -3.76 2.58 -15.23
CA LEU A 18 -3.40 3.32 -14.02
C LEU A 18 -1.91 3.19 -13.65
N GLY A 19 -1.06 2.62 -14.52
CA GLY A 19 0.41 2.71 -14.39
C GLY A 19 1.13 1.60 -13.62
N ALA A 20 0.50 0.45 -13.38
CA ALA A 20 1.06 -0.74 -12.73
C ALA A 20 1.60 -1.83 -13.68
N TYR A 21 1.38 -1.76 -15.01
CA TYR A 21 1.85 -2.79 -15.96
C TYR A 21 2.53 -2.32 -17.26
N GLY A 22 2.83 -1.03 -17.39
CA GLY A 22 3.58 -0.49 -18.55
C GLY A 22 4.70 0.43 -18.11
N ASP A 23 5.66 0.71 -18.99
CA ASP A 23 6.55 1.85 -18.78
C ASP A 23 5.74 3.17 -18.80
N ALA A 24 6.19 4.18 -18.05
CA ALA A 24 5.47 5.44 -17.92
C ALA A 24 5.21 6.09 -19.29
N ASP A 25 6.18 5.99 -20.19
CA ASP A 25 6.10 6.49 -21.56
C ASP A 25 5.09 5.71 -22.41
N GLU A 26 4.92 4.40 -22.17
CA GLU A 26 3.95 3.56 -22.90
C GLU A 26 2.52 3.84 -22.46
N VAL A 27 2.30 4.03 -21.16
CA VAL A 27 1.00 4.40 -20.58
C VAL A 27 0.64 5.83 -20.99
N GLU A 28 1.59 6.76 -20.92
CA GLU A 28 1.40 8.14 -21.36
C GLU A 28 1.16 8.23 -22.88
N ALA A 29 1.87 7.43 -23.70
CA ALA A 29 1.60 7.35 -25.13
C ALA A 29 0.19 6.79 -25.44
N ALA A 30 -0.26 5.78 -24.68
CA ALA A 30 -1.62 5.26 -24.81
C ALA A 30 -2.71 6.27 -24.39
N LEU A 31 -2.43 7.12 -23.41
CA LEU A 31 -3.37 8.12 -22.87
C LEU A 31 -3.27 9.51 -23.51
N SER A 32 -2.17 9.83 -24.20
CA SER A 32 -1.92 11.13 -24.84
C SER A 32 -2.59 11.28 -26.19
N GLY A 33 -3.15 10.19 -26.74
CA GLY A 33 -4.18 10.30 -27.77
C GLY A 33 -5.40 11.02 -27.17
N SER A 34 -5.83 12.13 -27.77
CA SER A 34 -6.94 12.95 -27.28
C SER A 34 -8.32 12.27 -27.33
N SER A 35 -8.38 10.97 -27.63
CA SER A 35 -9.60 10.17 -27.68
C SER A 35 -9.33 8.68 -27.43
N ILE A 36 -10.07 8.07 -26.52
CA ILE A 36 -10.14 6.62 -26.30
C ILE A 36 -11.38 6.09 -27.02
N HIS A 37 -11.22 5.11 -27.91
CA HIS A 37 -12.34 4.48 -28.62
C HIS A 37 -13.02 3.41 -27.74
N LEU A 38 -14.30 3.60 -27.43
CA LEU A 38 -15.07 2.81 -26.46
C LEU A 38 -15.40 1.37 -26.93
N ASP A 39 -15.40 1.12 -28.23
CA ASP A 39 -15.81 -0.16 -28.81
C ASP A 39 -14.94 -1.32 -28.31
N SER A 40 -13.63 -1.09 -28.10
CA SER A 40 -12.72 -2.07 -27.53
C SER A 40 -12.99 -2.33 -26.05
N LEU A 41 -13.34 -1.30 -25.26
CA LEU A 41 -13.58 -1.44 -23.81
C LEU A 41 -14.86 -2.23 -23.52
N SER A 42 -15.88 -2.12 -24.37
CA SER A 42 -17.16 -2.81 -24.20
C SER A 42 -17.06 -4.34 -24.21
N LEU A 43 -16.02 -4.89 -24.85
CA LEU A 43 -15.76 -6.33 -24.91
C LEU A 43 -15.07 -6.86 -23.65
N PHE A 44 -14.35 -6.01 -22.91
CA PHE A 44 -13.44 -6.43 -21.83
C PHE A 44 -13.84 -5.92 -20.44
N ALA A 45 -14.53 -4.79 -20.37
CA ALA A 45 -15.00 -4.18 -19.13
C ALA A 45 -16.36 -3.49 -19.38
N PRO A 46 -17.46 -4.25 -19.53
CA PRO A 46 -18.74 -3.71 -19.97
C PRO A 46 -19.31 -2.66 -19.01
N GLU A 47 -19.02 -2.77 -17.70
CA GLU A 47 -19.42 -1.77 -16.72
C GLU A 47 -18.66 -0.45 -16.90
N LEU A 48 -17.33 -0.51 -17.06
CA LEU A 48 -16.51 0.67 -17.33
C LEU A 48 -16.91 1.30 -18.67
N ALA A 49 -17.13 0.49 -19.71
CA ALA A 49 -17.58 0.96 -21.01
C ALA A 49 -18.95 1.64 -20.94
N GLY A 50 -19.88 1.11 -20.14
CA GLY A 50 -21.18 1.75 -19.88
C GLY A 50 -21.02 3.14 -19.25
N ARG A 51 -20.20 3.25 -18.19
CA ARG A 51 -19.91 4.54 -17.53
C ARG A 51 -19.26 5.54 -18.46
N LEU A 52 -18.29 5.09 -19.25
CA LEU A 52 -17.59 5.93 -20.22
C LEU A 52 -18.53 6.35 -21.36
N ALA A 53 -19.45 5.49 -21.80
CA ALA A 53 -20.45 5.84 -22.79
C ALA A 53 -21.45 6.89 -22.28
N GLU A 54 -21.83 6.83 -21.00
CA GLU A 54 -22.65 7.87 -20.35
C GLU A 54 -21.90 9.21 -20.25
N ALA A 55 -20.59 9.17 -19.98
CA ALA A 55 -19.76 10.37 -19.89
C ALA A 55 -19.31 10.92 -21.26
N ALA A 56 -19.45 10.14 -22.34
CA ALA A 56 -18.95 10.51 -23.65
C ALA A 56 -19.81 11.60 -24.30
N GLN A 57 -19.21 12.75 -24.59
CA GLN A 57 -19.82 13.79 -25.42
C GLN A 57 -19.31 13.63 -26.85
N GLY A 58 -20.22 13.34 -27.79
CA GLY A 58 -19.86 13.15 -29.20
C GLY A 58 -18.95 11.94 -29.47
N GLY A 59 -18.98 10.91 -28.61
CA GLY A 59 -18.14 9.71 -28.75
C GLY A 59 -16.71 9.86 -28.21
N THR A 60 -16.42 10.97 -27.52
CA THR A 60 -15.13 11.22 -26.85
C THR A 60 -15.34 11.38 -25.34
N VAL A 61 -14.39 10.87 -24.55
CA VAL A 61 -14.36 11.00 -23.09
C VAL A 61 -13.13 11.82 -22.70
N THR A 62 -13.28 12.76 -21.76
CA THR A 62 -12.15 13.51 -21.22
C THR A 62 -11.31 12.63 -20.30
N ARG A 63 -10.03 12.99 -20.09
CA ARG A 63 -9.15 12.27 -19.16
C ARG A 63 -9.73 12.21 -17.75
N GLU A 64 -10.34 13.29 -17.29
CA GLU A 64 -10.99 13.39 -15.98
C GLU A 64 -12.15 12.41 -15.85
N ALA A 65 -13.09 12.42 -16.80
CA ALA A 65 -14.22 11.51 -16.81
C ALA A 65 -13.78 10.04 -16.93
N PHE A 66 -12.68 9.78 -17.63
CA PHE A 66 -12.08 8.44 -17.71
C PHE A 66 -11.52 7.99 -16.36
N SER A 67 -10.74 8.84 -15.69
CA SER A 67 -10.20 8.57 -14.35
C SER A 67 -11.30 8.34 -13.33
N GLU A 68 -12.35 9.17 -13.33
CA GLU A 68 -13.51 9.04 -12.44
C GLU A 68 -14.22 7.69 -12.66
N ALA A 69 -14.46 7.31 -13.92
CA ALA A 69 -15.12 6.06 -14.27
C ALA A 69 -14.30 4.84 -13.82
N ILE A 70 -12.97 4.87 -13.98
CA ILE A 70 -12.08 3.81 -13.51
C ILE A 70 -12.09 3.74 -11.99
N THR A 71 -11.89 4.86 -11.28
CA THR A 71 -11.87 4.89 -9.81
C THR A 71 -13.19 4.38 -9.24
N ALA A 72 -14.33 4.79 -9.78
CA ALA A 72 -15.64 4.32 -9.34
C ALA A 72 -15.83 2.80 -9.56
N THR A 73 -15.37 2.29 -10.70
CA THR A 73 -15.41 0.85 -11.01
C THR A 73 -14.51 0.06 -10.05
N TYR A 74 -13.29 0.56 -9.84
CA TYR A 74 -12.31 -0.04 -8.95
C TYR A 74 -12.82 -0.15 -7.51
N ARG A 75 -13.33 0.95 -6.92
CA ARG A 75 -13.79 0.95 -5.52
C ARG A 75 -14.87 -0.10 -5.27
N ARG A 76 -15.79 -0.24 -6.22
CA ARG A 76 -16.85 -1.24 -6.16
C ARG A 76 -16.32 -2.66 -6.29
N ALA A 77 -15.52 -2.91 -7.31
CA ALA A 77 -14.97 -4.25 -7.57
C ALA A 77 -14.06 -4.72 -6.42
N ALA A 78 -13.28 -3.81 -5.86
CA ALA A 78 -12.40 -4.06 -4.73
C ALA A 78 -13.11 -4.13 -3.37
N GLY A 79 -14.42 -3.86 -3.32
CA GLY A 79 -15.21 -3.89 -2.09
C GLY A 79 -14.72 -2.88 -1.05
N ILE A 80 -14.21 -1.72 -1.48
CA ILE A 80 -13.69 -0.69 -0.58
C ILE A 80 -14.86 -0.14 0.25
N PRO A 81 -14.79 -0.22 1.59
CA PRO A 81 -15.84 0.32 2.44
C PRO A 81 -16.07 1.82 2.21
N SER A 82 -17.30 2.27 2.44
CA SER A 82 -17.69 3.69 2.31
C SER A 82 -17.14 4.57 3.42
N ASP A 83 -16.67 3.96 4.51
CA ASP A 83 -16.13 4.65 5.67
C ASP A 83 -15.03 3.85 6.37
N VAL A 84 -14.27 4.54 7.22
CA VAL A 84 -13.13 4.00 7.96
C VAL A 84 -13.56 2.91 8.96
N ALA A 85 -14.79 2.95 9.48
CA ALA A 85 -15.29 1.91 10.38
C ALA A 85 -15.52 0.58 9.63
N GLY A 86 -16.02 0.66 8.40
CA GLY A 86 -16.12 -0.47 7.48
C GLY A 86 -14.74 -1.01 7.09
N MET A 87 -13.72 -0.15 6.91
CA MET A 87 -12.34 -0.57 6.70
C MET A 87 -11.80 -1.38 7.88
N TRP A 88 -11.96 -0.86 9.10
CA TRP A 88 -11.55 -1.59 10.29
C TRP A 88 -12.31 -2.90 10.44
N SER A 89 -13.59 -2.96 10.06
CA SER A 89 -14.36 -4.23 10.03
C SER A 89 -13.77 -5.24 9.05
N LEU A 90 -13.28 -4.79 7.89
CA LEU A 90 -12.56 -5.62 6.92
C LEU A 90 -11.22 -6.13 7.48
N VAL A 91 -10.50 -5.28 8.23
CA VAL A 91 -9.30 -5.67 8.98
C VAL A 91 -9.62 -6.74 10.03
N LYS A 92 -10.74 -6.59 10.75
CA LYS A 92 -11.19 -7.59 11.74
C LYS A 92 -11.46 -8.92 11.05
N GLY A 93 -12.26 -8.91 9.97
CA GLY A 93 -12.60 -10.12 9.22
C GLY A 93 -11.40 -10.79 8.55
N ALA A 94 -10.39 -10.03 8.13
CA ALA A 94 -9.14 -10.59 7.62
C ALA A 94 -8.31 -11.28 8.72
N GLY A 95 -8.45 -10.83 9.97
CA GLY A 95 -7.75 -11.36 11.14
C GLY A 95 -8.39 -12.60 11.77
N GLU A 96 -9.62 -12.98 11.40
CA GLU A 96 -10.28 -14.21 11.84
C GLU A 96 -9.62 -15.45 11.20
N ARG A 97 -8.38 -15.74 11.61
CA ARG A 97 -7.72 -16.99 11.27
C ARG A 97 -8.34 -18.13 12.09
N PRO A 98 -8.46 -19.36 11.54
CA PRO A 98 -9.03 -20.49 12.27
C PRO A 98 -8.33 -20.68 13.63
N GLY A 99 -9.07 -20.47 14.72
CA GLY A 99 -8.58 -20.61 16.09
C GLY A 99 -8.29 -19.31 16.83
N ASP A 100 -8.40 -18.14 16.18
CA ASP A 100 -8.31 -16.85 16.86
C ASP A 100 -9.67 -16.45 17.47
N SER A 101 -9.67 -15.94 18.70
CA SER A 101 -10.90 -15.72 19.48
C SER A 101 -11.66 -14.44 19.11
N GLY A 102 -11.19 -13.70 18.10
CA GLY A 102 -11.77 -12.43 17.64
C GLY A 102 -11.64 -11.28 18.64
N ALA A 103 -11.12 -11.52 19.84
CA ALA A 103 -10.87 -10.51 20.86
C ALA A 103 -9.57 -9.75 20.54
N GLY A 104 -9.63 -8.43 20.35
CA GLY A 104 -8.46 -7.57 20.15
C GLY A 104 -8.19 -7.12 18.71
N LEU A 105 -9.20 -7.12 17.85
CA LEU A 105 -9.13 -6.57 16.49
C LEU A 105 -9.50 -5.08 16.43
N ASP A 106 -9.66 -4.43 17.58
CA ASP A 106 -9.90 -2.99 17.62
C ASP A 106 -8.72 -2.23 17.01
N PRO A 107 -8.99 -1.03 16.43
CA PRO A 107 -7.91 -0.16 15.97
C PRO A 107 -6.91 0.02 17.12
N PRO A 108 -5.60 -0.05 16.86
CA PRO A 108 -4.60 0.26 17.88
C PRO A 108 -4.89 1.65 18.47
N ASP A 109 -4.78 1.78 19.79
CA ASP A 109 -4.98 3.09 20.43
C ASP A 109 -3.85 4.02 19.96
N ALA A 110 -4.14 5.31 19.81
CA ALA A 110 -3.12 6.31 19.52
C ALA A 110 -2.02 6.36 20.59
N SER A 111 -2.29 5.87 21.81
CA SER A 111 -1.29 5.68 22.86
C SER A 111 -0.38 4.46 22.66
N ASP A 112 -0.67 3.56 21.72
CA ASP A 112 0.09 2.34 21.46
C ASP A 112 1.30 2.58 20.53
N VAL A 113 1.63 3.84 20.25
CA VAL A 113 2.88 4.19 19.55
C VAL A 113 4.04 3.92 20.50
N ALA A 114 4.76 2.84 20.25
CA ALA A 114 5.74 2.31 21.17
C ALA A 114 7.12 2.99 21.04
N ASP A 115 7.73 3.29 22.20
CA ASP A 115 9.18 3.50 22.33
C ASP A 115 9.89 2.14 22.31
N GLY A 116 10.13 1.57 21.12
CA GLY A 116 11.01 0.40 20.84
C GLY A 116 10.62 -0.95 21.46
N GLY A 117 10.39 -1.03 22.78
CA GLY A 117 10.05 -2.24 23.52
C GLY A 117 8.56 -2.60 23.53
N ALA A 118 7.66 -1.61 23.53
CA ALA A 118 6.21 -1.86 23.50
C ALA A 118 5.68 -2.31 22.12
N LEU A 119 6.54 -2.29 21.08
CA LEU A 119 6.21 -2.72 19.71
C LEU A 119 5.81 -4.21 19.64
N LEU A 120 6.27 -5.02 20.60
CA LEU A 120 6.10 -6.47 20.61
C LEU A 120 5.07 -6.98 21.62
N ASP A 121 4.39 -6.09 22.34
CA ASP A 121 3.34 -6.48 23.29
C ASP A 121 1.93 -6.35 22.69
N SER A 122 1.80 -5.63 21.57
CA SER A 122 0.55 -5.50 20.81
C SER A 122 0.44 -6.57 19.70
N ARG A 123 -0.78 -6.84 19.24
CA ARG A 123 -1.04 -7.60 17.99
C ARG A 123 -0.56 -6.83 16.75
N TRP A 124 -0.51 -5.52 16.86
CA TRP A 124 -0.09 -4.59 15.82
C TRP A 124 1.35 -4.18 16.02
N LEU A 125 2.11 -4.15 14.94
CA LEU A 125 3.31 -3.31 14.87
C LEU A 125 2.84 -1.92 14.43
N THR A 126 3.02 -0.94 15.31
CA THR A 126 2.68 0.47 15.06
C THR A 126 3.92 1.33 15.12
N TYR A 127 4.18 2.13 14.09
CA TYR A 127 5.31 3.05 14.07
C TYR A 127 4.96 4.36 13.36
N GLU A 128 5.63 5.44 13.72
CA GLU A 128 5.44 6.74 13.08
C GLU A 128 6.62 7.06 12.14
N VAL A 129 6.30 7.64 10.99
CA VAL A 129 7.25 8.08 9.95
C VAL A 129 6.86 9.47 9.47
N THR A 130 7.78 10.23 8.89
CA THR A 130 7.46 11.51 8.23
C THR A 130 7.77 11.43 6.76
N GLY A 131 6.80 11.77 5.89
CA GLY A 131 6.89 11.72 4.42
C GLY A 131 7.74 12.81 3.78
N SER A 132 8.17 12.62 2.52
CA SER A 132 8.49 13.75 1.60
C SER A 132 7.30 14.13 0.74
N MET A 133 6.34 13.21 0.58
CA MET A 133 5.14 13.44 -0.22
C MET A 133 4.09 14.25 0.53
N THR A 134 4.15 14.24 1.86
CA THR A 134 3.17 14.89 2.72
C THR A 134 3.91 15.62 3.82
N GLU A 135 3.40 16.79 4.21
CA GLU A 135 3.88 17.48 5.42
C GLU A 135 3.41 16.76 6.70
N TYR A 136 2.43 15.86 6.57
CA TYR A 136 1.90 15.09 7.68
C TYR A 136 2.88 14.03 8.17
N ARG A 137 2.90 13.88 9.50
CA ARG A 137 3.44 12.68 10.15
C ARG A 137 2.48 11.54 9.89
N ARG A 138 2.99 10.36 9.58
CA ARG A 138 2.20 9.18 9.27
C ARG A 138 2.40 8.11 10.33
N ARG A 139 1.32 7.55 10.86
CA ARG A 139 1.34 6.37 11.71
C ARG A 139 0.96 5.15 10.89
N ILE A 140 1.81 4.14 10.87
CA ILE A 140 1.62 2.91 10.11
C ILE A 140 1.28 1.77 11.07
N HIS A 141 0.33 0.93 10.68
CA HIS A 141 -0.11 -0.25 11.40
C HIS A 141 -0.07 -1.48 10.50
N VAL A 142 0.54 -2.56 10.99
CA VAL A 142 0.49 -3.88 10.35
C VAL A 142 0.36 -4.98 11.40
N GLN A 143 -0.36 -6.06 11.09
CA GLN A 143 -0.49 -7.17 12.02
C GLN A 143 0.82 -7.96 12.12
N ARG A 144 1.27 -8.27 13.33
CA ARG A 144 2.53 -9.00 13.56
C ARG A 144 2.52 -10.40 12.99
N ASP A 145 1.36 -11.07 13.00
CA ASP A 145 1.27 -12.43 12.45
C ASP A 145 1.41 -12.46 10.93
N ASP A 146 1.06 -11.36 10.24
CA ASP A 146 1.33 -11.20 8.82
C ASP A 146 2.83 -11.01 8.57
N LEU A 147 3.49 -10.19 9.39
CA LEU A 147 4.95 -9.99 9.34
C LEU A 147 5.72 -11.28 9.60
N ARG A 148 5.34 -12.03 10.65
CA ARG A 148 5.92 -13.34 10.97
C ARG A 148 5.79 -14.31 9.82
N SER A 149 4.60 -14.37 9.21
CA SER A 149 4.34 -15.25 8.07
C SER A 149 5.22 -14.86 6.87
N ALA A 150 5.29 -13.57 6.55
CA ALA A 150 6.10 -13.05 5.46
C ALA A 150 7.61 -13.30 5.67
N LEU A 151 8.09 -13.13 6.90
CA LEU A 151 9.48 -13.37 7.27
C LEU A 151 9.83 -14.86 7.27
N GLY A 152 8.92 -15.73 7.70
CA GLY A 152 9.08 -17.18 7.58
C GLY A 152 9.27 -17.60 6.12
N GLU A 153 8.38 -17.15 5.23
CA GLU A 153 8.50 -17.40 3.79
C GLU A 153 9.79 -16.81 3.21
N TYR A 154 10.21 -15.63 3.67
CA TYR A 154 11.47 -15.03 3.25
C TYR A 154 12.68 -15.89 3.63
N LEU A 155 12.70 -16.47 4.83
CA LEU A 155 13.79 -17.33 5.27
C LEU A 155 13.89 -18.62 4.44
N GLU A 156 12.76 -19.13 3.95
CA GLU A 156 12.69 -20.33 3.11
C GLU A 156 13.00 -20.06 1.63
N SER A 157 12.40 -19.02 1.06
CA SER A 157 12.40 -18.77 -0.39
C SER A 157 13.34 -17.65 -0.82
N GLY A 158 13.77 -16.82 0.13
CA GLY A 158 14.48 -15.58 -0.17
C GLY A 158 13.60 -14.48 -0.75
N ALA A 159 12.26 -14.62 -0.77
CA ALA A 159 11.31 -13.58 -1.19
C ALA A 159 10.40 -13.15 -0.03
N LEU A 160 10.27 -11.85 0.19
CA LEU A 160 9.37 -11.33 1.23
C LEU A 160 7.97 -11.20 0.64
N ARG A 161 7.04 -12.08 1.05
CA ARG A 161 5.67 -12.10 0.54
C ARG A 161 4.68 -12.11 1.70
N TYR A 162 3.75 -11.16 1.67
CA TYR A 162 2.71 -11.09 2.69
C TYR A 162 1.55 -12.02 2.32
N PRO A 163 0.93 -12.69 3.31
CA PRO A 163 -0.20 -13.56 3.06
C PRO A 163 -1.39 -12.78 2.51
N ALA A 164 -2.21 -13.46 1.71
CA ALA A 164 -3.47 -12.88 1.25
C ALA A 164 -4.35 -12.50 2.46
N GLY A 165 -4.95 -11.31 2.40
CA GLY A 165 -5.72 -10.72 3.49
C GLY A 165 -4.93 -9.74 4.35
N THR A 166 -3.60 -9.70 4.29
CA THR A 166 -2.81 -8.70 5.02
C THR A 166 -3.31 -7.30 4.77
N VAL A 167 -3.53 -6.53 5.83
CA VAL A 167 -3.86 -5.11 5.73
C VAL A 167 -2.77 -4.28 6.39
N ILE A 168 -2.33 -3.24 5.69
CA ILE A 168 -1.47 -2.19 6.22
C ILE A 168 -2.28 -0.91 6.21
N VAL A 169 -2.36 -0.23 7.35
CA VAL A 169 -3.10 1.03 7.52
C VAL A 169 -2.09 2.15 7.78
N GLY A 170 -2.29 3.30 7.14
CA GLY A 170 -1.49 4.49 7.35
C GLY A 170 -2.36 5.70 7.67
N GLU A 171 -2.22 6.27 8.86
CA GLU A 171 -2.94 7.46 9.31
C GLU A 171 -2.06 8.70 9.16
N HIS A 172 -2.52 9.74 8.46
CA HIS A 172 -1.86 11.04 8.48
C HIS A 172 -2.32 11.84 9.70
N LEU A 173 -1.35 12.40 10.42
CA LEU A 173 -1.54 13.11 11.68
C LEU A 173 -1.18 14.59 11.52
N GLU A 174 -2.09 15.44 11.98
CA GLU A 174 -1.91 16.88 12.16
C GLU A 174 -2.30 17.24 13.59
N ASP A 175 -1.41 17.89 14.35
CA ASP A 175 -1.64 18.24 15.76
C ASP A 175 -2.15 17.07 16.63
N GLY A 176 -1.65 15.86 16.34
CA GLY A 176 -2.03 14.62 17.05
C GLY A 176 -3.39 14.05 16.66
N ARG A 177 -4.08 14.62 15.69
CA ARG A 177 -5.37 14.13 15.16
C ARG A 177 -5.18 13.47 13.81
N THR A 178 -5.90 12.38 13.57
CA THR A 178 -5.97 11.76 12.25
C THR A 178 -6.77 12.64 11.31
N VAL A 179 -6.13 13.15 10.26
CA VAL A 179 -6.76 13.96 9.20
C VAL A 179 -7.04 13.16 7.94
N GLU A 180 -6.44 11.99 7.82
CA GLU A 180 -6.64 11.08 6.68
C GLU A 180 -6.24 9.66 7.09
N THR A 181 -6.92 8.66 6.54
CA THR A 181 -6.56 7.25 6.71
C THR A 181 -6.42 6.59 5.35
N THR A 182 -5.30 5.95 5.11
CA THR A 182 -5.01 5.13 3.94
C THR A 182 -4.93 3.67 4.33
N PHE A 183 -5.28 2.76 3.43
CA PHE A 183 -4.99 1.35 3.64
C PHE A 183 -4.59 0.67 2.34
N MET A 184 -3.82 -0.40 2.48
CA MET A 184 -3.60 -1.38 1.43
C MET A 184 -3.90 -2.79 1.93
N GLN A 185 -4.60 -3.59 1.14
CA GLN A 185 -4.92 -4.98 1.44
C GLN A 185 -4.36 -5.95 0.41
N ARG A 186 -3.68 -7.01 0.86
CA ARG A 186 -3.14 -8.07 0.03
C ARG A 186 -4.26 -8.96 -0.50
N ARG A 187 -4.35 -9.10 -1.80
CA ARG A 187 -5.30 -9.98 -2.50
C ARG A 187 -4.73 -11.37 -2.71
N ARG A 188 -5.62 -12.34 -2.96
CA ARG A 188 -5.27 -13.76 -3.20
C ARG A 188 -4.50 -13.99 -4.49
N ASP A 189 -4.72 -13.15 -5.50
CA ASP A 189 -4.01 -13.16 -6.78
C ASP A 189 -2.63 -12.48 -6.71
N GLY A 190 -2.24 -12.01 -5.53
CA GLY A 190 -0.95 -11.38 -5.33
C GLY A 190 -0.90 -9.90 -5.70
N PHE A 191 -2.05 -9.22 -5.75
CA PHE A 191 -2.15 -7.77 -5.87
C PHE A 191 -2.41 -7.08 -4.53
N TRP A 192 -2.34 -5.74 -4.50
CA TRP A 192 -2.73 -4.90 -3.37
C TRP A 192 -3.91 -4.02 -3.78
N THR A 193 -4.94 -4.02 -2.94
CA THR A 193 -6.05 -3.07 -3.01
C THR A 193 -5.69 -1.84 -2.20
N PHE A 194 -5.68 -0.65 -2.79
CA PHE A 194 -5.55 0.65 -2.11
C PHE A 194 -6.89 1.32 -1.86
N GLY A 195 -7.05 2.00 -0.73
CA GLY A 195 -8.17 2.90 -0.46
C GLY A 195 -7.80 3.99 0.55
N ALA A 196 -8.62 5.03 0.62
CA ALA A 196 -8.40 6.18 1.50
C ALA A 196 -9.71 6.75 2.06
N TYR A 197 -9.59 7.40 3.21
CA TYR A 197 -10.66 8.06 3.96
C TYR A 197 -10.20 9.44 4.41
N ASP A 198 -11.09 10.43 4.31
CA ASP A 198 -10.84 11.80 4.76
C ASP A 198 -10.93 11.94 6.29
N ALA A 199 -10.78 13.17 6.80
CA ALA A 199 -10.86 13.48 8.22
C ALA A 199 -12.22 13.17 8.87
N THR A 200 -13.29 13.03 8.08
CA THR A 200 -14.62 12.63 8.56
C THR A 200 -14.77 11.10 8.61
N GLY A 201 -13.79 10.38 8.08
CA GLY A 201 -13.80 8.94 7.92
C GLY A 201 -14.57 8.49 6.67
N ALA A 202 -15.00 9.40 5.79
CA ALA A 202 -15.67 9.06 4.55
C ALA A 202 -14.65 8.68 3.48
N ALA A 203 -15.00 7.72 2.64
CA ALA A 203 -14.07 7.22 1.64
C ALA A 203 -13.80 8.30 0.56
N THR A 204 -12.53 8.64 0.35
CA THR A 204 -12.07 9.68 -0.61
C THR A 204 -11.35 9.05 -1.81
N ASP A 205 -11.28 9.77 -2.93
CA ASP A 205 -10.53 9.42 -4.14
C ASP A 205 -9.19 10.16 -4.26
N SER A 206 -8.88 11.00 -3.28
CA SER A 206 -7.65 11.79 -3.24
C SER A 206 -7.11 11.84 -1.82
N ILE A 207 -5.79 11.84 -1.72
CA ILE A 207 -5.06 12.00 -0.47
C ILE A 207 -4.14 13.20 -0.53
N ALA A 208 -3.74 13.69 0.63
CA ALA A 208 -2.72 14.72 0.75
C ALA A 208 -1.45 14.33 -0.02
N GLY A 209 -0.94 15.27 -0.80
CA GLY A 209 0.28 15.17 -1.58
C GLY A 209 0.88 16.56 -1.79
N SER A 210 2.17 16.61 -2.10
CA SER A 210 2.90 17.83 -2.40
C SER A 210 3.67 17.67 -3.72
N PRO A 211 3.54 18.61 -4.67
CA PRO A 211 2.78 19.86 -4.58
C PRO A 211 1.26 19.69 -4.74
N ASP A 212 0.81 18.58 -5.31
CA ASP A 212 -0.59 18.31 -5.64
C ASP A 212 -1.11 17.08 -4.86
N PRO A 213 -2.43 17.01 -4.58
CA PRO A 213 -3.06 15.80 -4.04
C PRO A 213 -2.84 14.59 -4.94
N LEU A 214 -2.78 13.40 -4.33
CA LEU A 214 -2.57 12.14 -5.05
C LEU A 214 -3.89 11.40 -5.22
N GLY A 215 -4.17 10.93 -6.44
CA GLY A 215 -5.36 10.18 -6.77
C GLY A 215 -5.30 8.73 -6.31
N VAL A 216 -6.36 8.27 -5.64
CA VAL A 216 -6.55 6.89 -5.19
C VAL A 216 -7.57 6.19 -6.10
N PRO A 217 -7.25 5.02 -6.69
CA PRO A 217 -6.04 4.22 -6.43
C PRO A 217 -4.88 4.49 -7.40
N GLY A 218 -5.08 5.35 -8.41
CA GLY A 218 -4.19 5.44 -9.58
C GLY A 218 -2.74 5.75 -9.22
N ASP A 219 -2.51 6.81 -8.45
CA ASP A 219 -1.16 7.19 -8.03
C ASP A 219 -0.60 6.20 -7.01
N CYS A 220 -1.43 5.56 -6.18
CA CYS A 220 -0.99 4.49 -5.30
C CYS A 220 -0.44 3.30 -6.11
N TYR A 221 -1.16 2.84 -7.14
CA TYR A 221 -0.65 1.78 -8.02
C TYR A 221 0.61 2.21 -8.76
N GLY A 222 0.66 3.43 -9.29
CA GLY A 222 1.85 3.94 -9.97
C GLY A 222 3.08 3.97 -9.06
N CYS A 223 2.92 4.40 -7.81
CA CYS A 223 4.01 4.47 -6.83
C CYS A 223 4.44 3.10 -6.32
N HIS A 224 3.49 2.19 -6.07
CA HIS A 224 3.77 0.87 -5.51
C HIS A 224 4.24 -0.12 -6.59
N TYR A 225 3.59 -0.19 -7.75
CA TYR A 225 3.83 -1.23 -8.76
C TYR A 225 4.56 -0.76 -10.03
N GLY A 226 4.58 0.55 -10.29
CA GLY A 226 5.13 1.10 -11.54
C GLY A 226 6.64 1.41 -11.49
N THR A 227 7.19 1.87 -12.62
CA THR A 227 8.58 2.36 -12.73
C THR A 227 8.81 3.67 -11.99
N ARG A 228 7.73 4.36 -11.57
CA ARG A 228 7.83 5.54 -10.72
C ARG A 228 8.52 5.19 -9.41
N LEU A 229 8.32 3.97 -8.87
CA LEU A 229 8.92 3.45 -7.64
C LEU A 229 9.14 4.58 -6.63
N PHE A 230 8.09 5.35 -6.35
CA PHE A 230 8.21 6.47 -5.44
C PHE A 230 8.44 5.86 -4.06
N GLU A 231 9.46 6.35 -3.38
CA GLU A 231 9.79 5.95 -2.02
C GLU A 231 9.09 6.91 -1.08
N PRO A 232 7.87 6.58 -0.60
CA PRO A 232 7.22 7.42 0.39
C PRO A 232 7.94 7.35 1.73
N GLU A 233 8.99 6.52 1.86
CA GLU A 233 9.70 6.17 3.10
C GLU A 233 11.22 5.93 2.86
N ARG A 234 12.03 7.01 2.79
CA ARG A 234 13.51 7.02 2.89
C ARG A 234 13.98 6.12 4.00
N SER A 235 14.55 5.03 3.55
CA SER A 235 15.29 4.13 4.38
C SER A 235 16.77 4.27 4.00
N PHE A 236 17.64 4.47 4.97
CA PHE A 236 19.09 4.55 4.77
C PHE A 236 19.68 3.12 4.82
N PRO A 237 20.75 2.73 4.08
CA PRO A 237 21.79 3.58 3.50
C PRO A 237 21.85 3.73 1.97
N ALA A 238 20.87 3.25 1.20
CA ALA A 238 20.87 3.50 -0.24
C ALA A 238 20.16 4.82 -0.54
N ALA A 239 20.84 5.78 -1.18
CA ALA A 239 20.18 6.97 -1.69
C ALA A 239 19.13 6.55 -2.73
N ALA A 240 17.86 6.90 -2.50
CA ALA A 240 16.82 6.80 -3.50
C ALA A 240 17.25 7.61 -4.73
N ARG A 241 17.05 7.07 -5.95
CA ARG A 241 17.14 7.92 -7.14
C ARG A 241 16.04 8.99 -7.04
N PRO A 242 16.33 10.26 -7.40
CA PRO A 242 15.30 11.30 -7.48
C PRO A 242 14.12 10.84 -8.34
N GLY A 243 12.92 11.26 -7.98
CA GLY A 243 11.71 11.02 -8.74
C GLY A 243 11.43 12.10 -9.78
N PRO A 244 10.30 11.97 -10.51
CA PRO A 244 9.83 13.05 -11.37
C PRO A 244 9.64 14.37 -10.59
N ASP A 245 9.37 14.28 -9.29
CA ASP A 245 9.11 15.43 -8.41
C ASP A 245 10.31 15.83 -7.51
N GLY A 246 11.52 15.31 -7.77
CA GLY A 246 12.75 15.72 -7.07
C GLY A 246 13.32 14.70 -6.07
N GLU A 247 14.12 15.20 -5.10
CA GLU A 247 14.73 14.35 -4.07
C GLU A 247 13.69 13.72 -3.16
N ARG A 248 13.85 12.43 -2.85
CA ARG A 248 12.91 11.64 -2.07
C ARG A 248 13.46 11.45 -0.66
N ALA A 249 12.67 11.77 0.38
CA ALA A 249 13.08 11.67 1.78
C ALA A 249 11.94 11.27 2.74
N VAL A 250 12.25 10.64 3.87
CA VAL A 250 11.41 10.34 5.04
C VAL A 250 12.31 10.11 6.22
N HIS A 251 11.77 10.30 7.41
CA HIS A 251 12.51 10.07 8.62
C HIS A 251 11.78 9.05 9.49
N VAL A 252 12.27 7.81 9.46
CA VAL A 252 12.12 6.88 10.58
C VAL A 252 13.26 7.19 11.56
N GLY A 253 12.98 7.18 12.86
CA GLY A 253 14.03 7.34 13.88
C GLY A 253 15.17 6.36 13.65
N GLU A 254 16.42 6.83 13.68
CA GLU A 254 17.60 5.97 13.47
C GLU A 254 17.71 4.87 14.54
N ASP A 255 17.18 5.17 15.74
CA ASP A 255 17.05 4.26 16.87
C ASP A 255 16.10 3.09 16.60
N LEU A 256 15.19 3.22 15.64
CA LEU A 256 14.24 2.15 15.27
C LEU A 256 14.80 1.19 14.21
N ARG A 257 16.02 1.41 13.68
CA ARG A 257 16.56 0.65 12.53
C ARG A 257 17.92 0.05 12.80
N ASN A 258 18.04 -1.27 12.61
CA ASN A 258 19.31 -1.97 12.59
C ASN A 258 19.89 -2.08 11.18
N LEU A 259 21.04 -1.44 10.90
CA LEU A 259 21.65 -1.41 9.57
C LEU A 259 21.98 -2.80 8.99
N ALA A 260 22.30 -3.79 9.84
CA ALA A 260 22.54 -5.15 9.38
C ALA A 260 21.25 -5.78 8.85
N VAL A 261 20.13 -5.57 9.54
CA VAL A 261 18.79 -6.02 9.13
C VAL A 261 18.38 -5.35 7.81
N VAL A 262 18.53 -4.02 7.71
CA VAL A 262 18.23 -3.26 6.48
C VAL A 262 18.96 -3.85 5.27
N SER A 263 20.27 -4.08 5.43
CA SER A 263 21.12 -4.65 4.39
C SER A 263 20.70 -6.07 4.04
N ARG A 264 20.44 -6.91 5.05
CA ARG A 264 20.06 -8.32 4.89
C ARG A 264 18.73 -8.48 4.16
N LEU A 265 17.73 -7.70 4.59
CA LEU A 265 16.40 -7.69 3.98
C LEU A 265 16.40 -6.95 2.64
N GLN A 266 17.51 -6.31 2.25
CA GLN A 266 17.61 -5.50 1.03
C GLN A 266 16.38 -4.59 0.89
N GLU A 267 16.05 -3.87 1.96
CA GLU A 267 14.79 -3.15 2.15
C GLU A 267 14.34 -2.34 0.91
N HIS A 268 15.31 -1.75 0.20
CA HIS A 268 15.11 -0.98 -1.02
C HIS A 268 15.00 -1.80 -2.30
N ALA A 269 15.77 -2.88 -2.43
CA ALA A 269 15.86 -3.64 -3.68
C ALA A 269 14.66 -4.56 -3.87
N ARG A 270 13.89 -4.81 -2.81
CA ARG A 270 12.75 -5.73 -2.80
C ARG A 270 11.41 -5.02 -2.94
N ARG A 271 11.45 -3.84 -3.55
CA ARG A 271 10.30 -3.00 -3.84
C ARG A 271 9.53 -3.48 -5.07
N SER A 272 8.66 -4.46 -4.88
CA SER A 272 7.47 -4.52 -5.74
C SER A 272 6.35 -3.59 -5.25
N ASP A 273 6.52 -2.90 -4.10
CA ASP A 273 5.49 -2.05 -3.48
C ASP A 273 5.95 -1.12 -2.33
N GLY A 274 7.26 -0.83 -2.15
CA GLY A 274 7.74 0.30 -1.31
C GLY A 274 7.55 0.21 0.21
N LEU A 275 6.45 -0.36 0.69
CA LEU A 275 5.97 -0.35 2.07
C LEU A 275 6.17 -1.70 2.77
N LEU A 276 6.65 -2.74 2.08
CA LEU A 276 6.70 -4.09 2.63
C LEU A 276 8.02 -4.47 3.30
N GLY A 277 9.13 -3.86 2.87
CA GLY A 277 10.43 -4.09 3.50
C GLY A 277 10.54 -3.42 4.86
N ILE A 278 10.05 -2.19 4.99
CA ILE A 278 10.19 -1.37 6.20
C ILE A 278 9.51 -2.01 7.42
N PRO A 279 8.22 -2.41 7.38
CA PRO A 279 7.59 -3.07 8.52
C PRO A 279 8.35 -4.34 8.94
N ALA A 280 8.85 -5.12 7.98
CA ALA A 280 9.65 -6.31 8.27
C ALA A 280 10.98 -5.95 8.92
N THR A 281 11.69 -4.92 8.44
CA THR A 281 12.92 -4.42 9.07
C THR A 281 12.68 -3.93 10.48
N LEU A 282 11.66 -3.09 10.69
CA LEU A 282 11.35 -2.51 12.00
C LEU A 282 10.94 -3.62 12.98
N TYR A 283 10.16 -4.58 12.51
CA TYR A 283 9.80 -5.76 13.29
C TYR A 283 11.04 -6.54 13.74
N VAL A 284 11.91 -6.91 12.79
CA VAL A 284 13.12 -7.68 13.10
C VAL A 284 14.08 -6.89 14.00
N THR A 285 14.19 -5.58 13.80
CA THR A 285 14.97 -4.70 14.70
C THR A 285 14.43 -4.78 16.12
N ALA A 286 13.12 -4.58 16.30
CA ALA A 286 12.48 -4.70 17.61
C ALA A 286 12.68 -6.09 18.24
N LEU A 287 12.61 -7.16 17.44
CA LEU A 287 12.90 -8.52 17.92
C LEU A 287 14.35 -8.69 18.40
N LEU A 288 15.33 -8.13 17.68
CA LEU A 288 16.73 -8.22 18.06
C LEU A 288 17.04 -7.47 19.35
N ASP A 289 16.37 -6.34 19.58
CA ASP A 289 16.55 -5.51 20.77
C ASP A 289 15.88 -6.14 22.01
N ALA A 290 14.69 -6.73 21.84
CA ALA A 290 13.98 -7.41 22.92
C ALA A 290 14.61 -8.76 23.33
N ALA A 291 15.44 -9.36 22.47
CA ALA A 291 16.10 -10.65 22.69
C ALA A 291 15.15 -11.76 23.21
N PRO A 292 14.08 -12.12 22.46
CA PRO A 292 13.08 -13.08 22.91
C PRO A 292 13.71 -14.46 23.19
N GLU A 293 13.43 -15.03 24.36
CA GLU A 293 14.14 -16.22 24.85
C GLU A 293 13.63 -17.55 24.26
N ASP A 294 12.33 -17.69 23.93
CA ASP A 294 11.81 -18.87 23.22
C ASP A 294 10.46 -18.58 22.54
N SER A 295 10.48 -18.46 21.21
CA SER A 295 9.29 -18.36 20.35
C SER A 295 9.67 -18.42 18.86
N ALA A 296 8.66 -18.40 17.97
CA ALA A 296 8.88 -18.19 16.54
C ALA A 296 9.66 -16.89 16.25
N ASP A 297 9.49 -15.85 17.07
CA ASP A 297 10.22 -14.59 16.95
C ASP A 297 11.71 -14.76 17.25
N ALA A 298 12.06 -15.58 18.23
CA ALA A 298 13.45 -15.90 18.53
C ALA A 298 14.13 -16.62 17.35
N ALA A 299 13.40 -17.47 16.63
CA ALA A 299 13.92 -18.13 15.43
C ALA A 299 14.17 -17.12 14.30
N ILE A 300 13.23 -16.21 14.04
CA ILE A 300 13.37 -15.15 13.05
C ILE A 300 14.56 -14.24 13.40
N ALA A 301 14.63 -13.77 14.65
CA ALA A 301 15.70 -12.89 15.13
C ALA A 301 17.08 -13.55 14.97
N ARG A 302 17.23 -14.82 15.36
CA ARG A 302 18.50 -15.55 15.18
C ARG A 302 18.89 -15.73 13.72
N ALA A 303 17.93 -15.94 12.82
CA ALA A 303 18.20 -16.16 11.40
C ALA A 303 18.58 -14.87 10.66
N LEU A 304 18.20 -13.70 11.19
CA LEU A 304 18.39 -12.38 10.57
C LEU A 304 19.36 -11.46 11.30
N ARG A 305 19.94 -11.92 12.42
CA ARG A 305 21.09 -11.28 13.09
C ARG A 305 22.34 -11.39 12.23
#